data_AF-A0A1G2KT49-F1
#
_entry.id   AF-A0A1G2KT49-F1
#
_cell.length_a   1.000
_cell.length_b   1.000
_cell.length_c   1.000
_cell.angle_alpha   90.00
_cell.angle_beta   90.00
_cell.angle_gamma   90.00
#
_symmetry.space_group_name_H-M   'P 1'
#
loop_
_entity.id
_entity.type
_entity.pdbx_description
1 polymer ?
#
loop_
_entity_poly.entity_id
_entity_poly.type
_entity_poly.pdbx_seq_one_letter_code
_entity_poly.pdbx_strand_id
1 'polypeptide(L)'
;MDQSTLSELKKKLLAEKALLEAELSSFAKKDPESRTDWETPTPDVGQGEESVPPDDLADKFEEYENLVSREQPLETRLNEVTRALSRIEEGGYGTCRVCKKPIPQERLEANPAAMTDMEHAE
;
A
#
# COMPACT_ATOMS: atom_id res chain seq x y z
N MET A 1 -5.37 24.06 9.32
CA MET A 1 -5.03 22.80 10.01
C MET A 1 -3.95 23.09 11.01
N ASP A 2 -4.16 22.72 12.27
CA ASP A 2 -3.24 23.00 13.37
C ASP A 2 -2.03 22.05 13.37
N GLN A 3 -0.89 22.51 13.88
CA GLN A 3 0.35 21.71 13.95
C GLN A 3 0.18 20.44 14.78
N SER A 4 -0.65 20.48 15.83
CA SER A 4 -0.96 19.32 16.66
C SER A 4 -1.66 18.23 15.87
N THR A 5 -2.73 18.58 15.13
CA THR A 5 -3.49 17.63 14.31
C THR A 5 -2.64 17.04 13.19
N LEU A 6 -1.82 17.86 12.54
CA LEU A 6 -0.89 17.38 11.50
C LEU A 6 0.09 16.33 12.06
N SER A 7 0.63 16.57 13.25
CA SER A 7 1.55 15.65 13.92
C SER A 7 0.88 14.31 14.28
N GLU A 8 -0.36 14.35 14.74
CA GLU A 8 -1.13 13.14 15.03
C GLU A 8 -1.43 12.30 13.78
N LEU A 9 -1.87 12.95 12.69
CA LEU A 9 -2.12 12.26 11.42
C LEU A 9 -0.83 11.70 10.82
N LYS A 10 0.29 12.44 10.91
CA LYS A 10 1.60 11.95 10.49
C LYS A 10 2.00 10.69 11.25
N LYS A 11 1.78 10.64 12.57
CA LYS A 11 2.06 9.43 13.38
C LYS A 11 1.21 8.25 12.94
N LYS A 12 -0.09 8.45 12.69
CA LYS A 12 -0.98 7.40 12.18
C LYS A 12 -0.49 6.85 10.84
N LEU A 13 -0.14 7.73 9.89
CA LEU A 13 0.40 7.35 8.59
C LEU A 13 1.72 6.57 8.70
N LEU A 14 2.63 6.98 9.59
CA LEU A 14 3.89 6.27 9.81
C LEU A 14 3.67 4.87 10.41
N ALA A 15 2.75 4.75 11.36
CA ALA A 15 2.40 3.46 11.95
C ALA A 15 1.76 2.54 10.90
N GLU A 16 0.82 3.06 10.11
CA GLU A 16 0.17 2.32 9.04
C GLU A 16 1.16 1.88 7.96
N LYS A 17 2.07 2.76 7.54
CA LYS A 17 3.15 2.43 6.61
C LYS A 17 3.97 1.23 7.11
N ALA A 18 4.40 1.27 8.38
CA ALA A 18 5.21 0.20 8.96
C ALA A 18 4.46 -1.14 9.01
N LEU A 19 3.14 -1.11 9.29
CA LEU A 19 2.30 -2.31 9.27
C LEU A 19 2.17 -2.89 7.86
N LEU A 20 1.91 -2.05 6.86
CA LEU A 20 1.80 -2.47 5.45
C LEU A 20 3.11 -3.06 4.93
N GLU A 21 4.25 -2.41 5.21
CA GLU A 21 5.57 -2.94 4.83
C GLU A 21 5.87 -4.26 5.54
N ALA A 22 5.48 -4.42 6.82
CA ALA A 22 5.64 -5.66 7.55
C ALA A 22 4.78 -6.79 6.94
N GLU A 23 3.52 -6.51 6.61
CA GLU A 23 2.62 -7.50 6.01
C GLU A 23 3.11 -7.92 4.63
N LEU A 24 3.43 -6.97 3.74
CA LEU A 24 3.99 -7.27 2.43
C LEU A 24 5.29 -8.06 2.53
N SER A 25 6.18 -7.72 3.47
CA SER A 25 7.45 -8.45 3.66
C SER A 25 7.31 -9.90 4.11
N SER A 26 6.13 -10.30 4.59
CA SER A 26 5.89 -11.68 5.02
C SER A 26 5.71 -12.66 3.85
N PHE A 27 5.34 -12.17 2.66
CA PHE A 27 5.05 -13.03 1.50
C PHE A 27 5.55 -12.48 0.14
N ALA A 28 5.84 -11.19 0.04
CA ALA A 28 6.35 -10.53 -1.17
C ALA A 28 7.77 -9.97 -0.93
N LYS A 29 8.53 -9.80 -2.02
CA LYS A 29 9.85 -9.20 -1.99
C LYS A 29 9.77 -7.77 -2.49
N LYS A 30 10.30 -6.83 -1.71
CA LYS A 30 10.41 -5.44 -2.13
C LYS A 30 11.41 -5.30 -3.27
N ASP A 31 11.02 -4.61 -4.33
CA ASP A 31 11.92 -4.23 -5.40
C ASP A 31 12.98 -3.22 -4.87
N PRO A 32 14.28 -3.43 -5.11
CA PRO A 32 15.33 -2.54 -4.61
C PRO A 32 15.34 -1.16 -5.26
N GLU A 33 14.74 -1.00 -6.45
CA GLU A 33 14.68 0.25 -7.20
C GLU A 33 13.41 1.07 -6.86
N SER A 34 12.43 0.47 -6.19
CA SER A 34 11.16 1.09 -5.82
C SER A 34 10.88 1.13 -4.32
N ARG A 35 10.13 2.15 -3.88
CA ARG A 35 9.75 2.31 -2.46
C ARG A 35 8.47 1.57 -2.10
N THR A 36 7.64 1.23 -3.07
CA THR A 36 6.27 0.73 -2.87
C THR A 36 5.92 -0.42 -3.80
N ASP A 37 6.89 -0.96 -4.53
CA ASP A 37 6.71 -2.09 -5.44
C ASP A 37 7.23 -3.36 -4.75
N TRP A 38 6.38 -4.37 -4.73
CA TRP A 38 6.55 -5.63 -4.03
C TRP A 38 6.09 -6.74 -4.96
N GLU A 39 6.91 -7.76 -5.10
CA GLU A 39 6.63 -8.88 -5.98
C GLU A 39 6.48 -10.17 -5.18
N THR A 40 5.31 -10.79 -5.29
CA THR A 40 5.08 -12.16 -4.83
C THR A 40 5.86 -13.10 -5.75
N PRO A 41 6.79 -13.92 -5.21
CA PRO A 41 7.58 -14.83 -6.02
C PRO A 41 6.69 -15.90 -6.66
N THR A 42 6.89 -16.14 -7.95
CA THR A 42 6.20 -17.23 -8.66
C THR A 42 6.56 -18.58 -8.04
N PRO A 43 5.60 -19.51 -7.92
CA PRO A 43 5.88 -20.83 -7.35
C PRO A 43 6.95 -21.56 -8.18
N ASP A 44 7.88 -22.21 -7.48
CA ASP A 44 8.85 -23.09 -8.14
C ASP A 44 8.14 -24.36 -8.60
N VAL A 45 8.09 -24.51 -9.93
CA VAL A 45 7.42 -25.62 -10.61
C VAL A 45 8.36 -26.78 -10.95
N GLY A 46 9.67 -26.65 -10.65
CA GLY A 46 10.71 -27.58 -11.08
C GLY A 46 10.86 -27.64 -12.61
N GLN A 47 12.09 -27.75 -13.11
CA GLN A 47 12.35 -28.04 -14.53
C GLN A 47 13.18 -29.32 -14.63
N GLY A 48 12.60 -30.40 -15.17
CA GLY A 48 13.29 -31.69 -15.37
C GLY A 48 12.64 -32.87 -14.64
N GLU A 49 13.44 -33.86 -14.26
CA GLU A 49 13.02 -35.12 -13.61
C GLU A 49 12.43 -34.94 -12.19
N GLU A 50 12.57 -33.76 -11.61
CA GLU A 50 12.03 -33.34 -10.30
C GLU A 50 10.83 -32.41 -10.49
N SER A 51 9.88 -32.80 -11.35
CA SER A 51 8.65 -32.04 -11.60
C SER A 51 7.68 -32.18 -10.42
N VAL A 52 7.07 -31.08 -10.01
CA VAL A 52 6.00 -31.08 -8.99
C VAL A 52 4.81 -31.90 -9.52
N PRO A 53 4.23 -32.82 -8.73
CA PRO A 53 3.02 -33.55 -9.12
C PRO A 53 1.89 -32.59 -9.52
N PRO A 54 0.98 -32.98 -10.44
CA PRO A 54 -0.08 -32.08 -10.92
C PRO A 54 -0.99 -31.51 -9.81
N ASP A 55 -1.34 -32.30 -8.80
CA ASP A 55 -2.12 -31.85 -7.64
C ASP A 55 -1.33 -30.81 -6.81
N ASP A 56 -0.11 -31.13 -6.36
CA ASP A 56 0.76 -30.19 -5.64
C ASP A 56 1.04 -28.90 -6.43
N LEU A 57 1.07 -28.99 -7.76
CA LEU A 57 1.25 -27.82 -8.63
C LEU A 57 0.02 -26.92 -8.59
N ALA A 58 -1.18 -27.50 -8.65
CA ALA A 58 -2.44 -26.75 -8.57
C ALA A 58 -2.56 -26.03 -7.22
N ASP A 59 -2.26 -26.70 -6.11
CA ASP A 59 -2.26 -26.10 -4.76
C ASP A 59 -1.30 -24.90 -4.68
N LYS A 60 -0.08 -25.03 -5.22
CA LYS A 60 0.90 -23.93 -5.24
C LYS A 60 0.43 -22.73 -6.06
N PHE A 61 -0.22 -22.96 -7.21
CA PHE A 61 -0.75 -21.88 -8.02
C PHE A 61 -1.94 -21.19 -7.34
N GLU A 62 -2.83 -21.94 -6.69
CA GLU A 62 -3.93 -21.37 -5.91
C GLU A 62 -3.39 -20.50 -4.76
N GLU A 63 -2.39 -20.97 -4.01
CA GLU A 63 -1.74 -20.16 -2.97
C GLU A 63 -1.11 -18.88 -3.55
N TYR A 64 -0.39 -19.00 -4.67
CA TYR A 64 0.20 -17.86 -5.35
C TYR A 64 -0.85 -16.82 -5.79
N GLU A 65 -1.95 -17.25 -6.42
CA GLU A 65 -3.03 -16.36 -6.84
C GLU A 65 -3.68 -15.64 -5.64
N ASN A 66 -3.84 -16.35 -4.51
CA ASN A 66 -4.32 -15.75 -3.27
C ASN A 66 -3.35 -14.69 -2.72
N LEU A 67 -2.04 -14.95 -2.76
CA LEU A 67 -1.01 -13.99 -2.33
C LEU A 67 -0.97 -12.75 -3.23
N VAL A 68 -0.96 -12.93 -4.56
CA VAL A 68 -1.01 -11.82 -5.53
C VAL A 68 -2.27 -10.98 -5.34
N SER A 69 -3.42 -11.61 -5.11
CA SER A 69 -4.68 -10.91 -4.85
C SER A 69 -4.65 -10.08 -3.56
N ARG A 70 -3.80 -10.44 -2.59
CA ARG A 70 -3.57 -9.69 -1.35
C ARG A 70 -2.51 -8.60 -1.49
N GLU A 71 -1.50 -8.83 -2.33
CA GLU A 71 -0.41 -7.88 -2.59
C GLU A 71 -0.93 -6.54 -3.11
N GLN A 72 -1.67 -6.56 -4.22
CA GLN A 72 -2.12 -5.37 -4.94
C GLN A 72 -2.86 -4.33 -4.08
N PRO A 73 -3.85 -4.70 -3.22
CA PRO A 73 -4.49 -3.72 -2.34
C PRO A 73 -3.54 -3.17 -1.26
N LEU A 74 -2.62 -3.98 -0.74
CA LEU A 74 -1.64 -3.54 0.26
C LEU A 74 -0.62 -2.57 -0.33
N GLU A 75 -0.12 -2.86 -1.54
CA GLU A 75 0.76 -1.96 -2.29
C GLU A 75 0.07 -0.64 -2.63
N THR A 76 -1.17 -0.71 -3.14
CA THR A 76 -1.99 0.47 -3.42
C THR A 76 -2.08 1.34 -2.18
N ARG A 77 -2.42 0.73 -1.04
CA ARG A 77 -2.54 1.44 0.23
C ARG A 77 -1.21 2.01 0.71
N LEU A 78 -0.10 1.27 0.58
CA LEU A 78 1.23 1.73 0.93
C LEU A 78 1.64 2.93 0.07
N ASN A 79 1.26 2.94 -1.21
CA ASN A 79 1.48 4.05 -2.12
C ASN A 79 0.71 5.29 -1.68
N GLU A 80 -0.57 5.16 -1.33
CA GLU A 80 -1.37 6.26 -0.80
C GLU A 80 -0.75 6.87 0.46
N VAL A 81 -0.40 6.03 1.43
CA VAL A 81 0.23 6.45 2.69
C VAL A 81 1.57 7.15 2.44
N THR A 82 2.39 6.57 1.56
CA THR A 82 3.70 7.15 1.20
C THR A 82 3.53 8.51 0.53
N ARG A 83 2.57 8.66 -0.40
CA ARG A 83 2.25 9.96 -1.02
C ARG A 83 1.75 10.97 0.00
N ALA A 84 0.86 10.56 0.91
CA ALA A 84 0.36 11.43 1.96
C ALA A 84 1.51 11.96 2.86
N LEU A 85 2.44 11.09 3.25
CA LEU A 85 3.64 11.47 4.00
C LEU A 85 4.53 12.45 3.23
N SER A 86 4.82 12.20 1.94
CA SER A 86 5.59 13.13 1.12
C SER A 86 4.91 14.50 1.02
N ARG A 87 3.59 14.54 0.87
CA ARG A 87 2.84 15.81 0.87
C ARG A 87 2.90 16.56 2.20
N ILE A 88 3.04 15.86 3.33
CA ILE A 88 3.26 16.51 4.63
C ILE A 88 4.63 17.19 4.63
N GLU A 89 5.65 16.55 4.08
CA GLU A 89 7.01 17.11 3.98
C GLU A 89 7.08 18.30 3.01
N GLU A 90 6.36 18.23 1.89
CA GLU A 90 6.26 19.29 0.89
C GLU A 90 5.31 20.44 1.29
N GLY A 91 4.56 20.28 2.38
CA GLY A 91 3.58 21.28 2.85
C GLY A 91 2.26 21.31 2.07
N GLY A 92 2.04 20.37 1.14
CA GLY A 92 0.82 20.27 0.34
C GLY A 92 -0.29 19.43 0.97
N TYR A 93 -0.09 18.84 2.15
CA TYR A 93 -1.05 17.96 2.81
C TYR A 93 -2.39 18.64 3.13
N GLY A 94 -3.49 17.88 3.06
CA GLY A 94 -4.84 18.39 3.31
C GLY A 94 -5.43 19.25 2.19
N THR A 95 -4.83 19.25 1.00
CA THR A 95 -5.40 19.90 -0.20
C THR A 95 -5.81 18.84 -1.23
N CYS A 96 -6.97 18.97 -1.87
CA CYS A 96 -7.40 18.03 -2.89
C CYS A 96 -6.48 18.08 -4.12
N ARG A 97 -6.05 16.92 -4.61
CA ARG A 97 -5.25 16.78 -5.84
C ARG A 97 -5.96 17.36 -7.07
N VAL A 98 -7.27 17.20 -7.16
CA VAL A 98 -8.09 17.52 -8.34
C VAL A 98 -8.50 18.99 -8.34
N CYS A 99 -9.31 19.41 -7.36
CA CYS A 99 -9.90 20.75 -7.34
C CYS A 99 -9.06 21.80 -6.58
N LYS A 100 -7.95 21.40 -5.95
CA LYS A 100 -7.07 22.25 -5.14
C LYS A 100 -7.74 22.93 -3.93
N LYS A 101 -8.96 22.52 -3.56
CA LYS A 101 -9.66 22.97 -2.35
C LYS A 101 -9.14 22.21 -1.11
N PRO A 102 -9.29 22.75 0.11
CA PRO A 102 -8.97 22.03 1.33
C PRO A 102 -9.82 20.75 1.47
N ILE A 103 -9.18 19.66 1.88
CA ILE A 103 -9.85 18.40 2.23
C ILE A 103 -10.47 18.58 3.62
N PRO A 104 -11.75 18.23 3.81
CA PRO A 104 -12.40 18.29 5.13
C PRO A 104 -11.59 17.53 6.19
N GLN A 105 -11.45 18.12 7.37
CA GLN A 105 -10.68 17.51 8.47
C GLN A 105 -11.26 16.16 8.86
N GLU A 106 -12.59 16.05 8.96
CA GLU A 106 -13.30 14.79 9.23
C GLU A 106 -12.90 13.65 8.28
N ARG A 107 -12.65 13.98 7.00
CA ARG A 107 -12.20 13.01 5.99
C ARG A 107 -10.75 12.57 6.23
N LEU A 108 -9.87 13.50 6.60
CA LEU A 108 -8.48 13.17 6.95
C LEU A 108 -8.37 12.43 8.28
N GLU A 109 -9.30 12.65 9.21
CA GLU A 109 -9.38 11.90 10.46
C GLU A 109 -9.85 10.46 10.25
N ALA A 110 -10.80 10.26 9.32
CA ALA A 110 -11.27 8.94 8.91
C ALA A 110 -10.27 8.20 8.01
N ASN A 111 -9.65 8.89 7.04
CA ASN A 111 -8.62 8.35 6.17
C ASN A 111 -7.47 9.38 6.02
N PRO A 112 -6.40 9.25 6.83
CA PRO A 112 -5.24 10.13 6.79
C PRO A 112 -4.51 10.12 5.44
N ALA A 113 -4.66 9.06 4.64
CA ALA A 113 -4.03 8.96 3.33
C ALA A 113 -4.87 9.60 2.20
N ALA A 114 -6.04 10.17 2.51
CA ALA A 114 -6.92 10.76 1.52
C ALA A 114 -6.23 11.89 0.72
N MET A 115 -6.21 11.75 -0.61
CA MET A 115 -5.60 12.72 -1.52
C MET A 115 -6.61 13.69 -2.16
N THR A 116 -7.90 13.41 -2.02
CA THR A 116 -9.01 14.16 -2.62
C THR A 116 -10.04 14.56 -1.56
N ASP A 117 -10.88 15.55 -1.87
CA ASP A 117 -12.06 15.88 -1.08
C ASP A 117 -13.20 14.86 -1.31
N MET A 118 -14.35 15.04 -0.65
CA MET A 118 -15.48 14.11 -0.74
C MET A 118 -16.12 14.07 -2.13
N GLU A 119 -16.08 15.16 -2.90
CA GLU A 119 -16.66 15.22 -4.24
C GLU A 119 -15.80 14.48 -5.28
N HIS A 120 -14.50 14.31 -5.00
CA HIS A 120 -13.52 13.67 -5.88
C HIS A 120 -12.98 12.37 -5.27
N ALA A 121 -13.76 11.77 -4.37
CA ALA A 121 -13.50 10.45 -3.80
C ALA A 121 -14.05 9.39 -4.75
N GLU A 122 -13.33 9.15 -5.84
CA GLU A 122 -13.67 8.09 -6.82
C GLU A 122 -13.13 6.74 -6.37
#